data_AF-A0A1B9I2H6-F1
#
_entry.id   AF-A0A1B9I2H6-F1
#
_cell.length_a   1.000
_cell.length_b   1.000
_cell.length_c   1.000
_cell.angle_alpha   90.00
_cell.angle_beta   90.00
_cell.angle_gamma   90.00
#
_symmetry.space_group_name_H-M   'P 1'
#
loop_
_entity.id
_entity.type
_entity.pdbx_description
1 polymer ?
#
loop_
_entity_poly.entity_id
_entity_poly.type
_entity_poly.pdbx_seq_one_letter_code
_entity_poly.pdbx_strand_id
1 'polypeptide(L)'
;MIATPLISLFLLLPTLALGGHNDRMDVRSHARQRNHVRAAALQESESHLLRREFNEAVEHKMARKLAKKGMAFAKRKADGSQCRPRNATIPTTLSRSVTSTATSTVISSTAPSSSVVTSTTDAATTTSSTEQQQITASSTEQQASSTSTADNSGATGQALVSNPTSYSGHTPNGNKAGVSAGDALSWLSGKLGWWYDWSATPSGSCGNAVAVPMIWGGGTADSDDASRLTAFKDLSYVPQYIIGFEEPDCPAGSGSAGLDVETAISIWNQYVVPKGEAGSILVGPSMCKQAAESGWLGPFMAGVTRKPDIMNIHVNKNSAAGINADIDHYYNTYGLPIWVTEFACVDDSTGFIPCTDQSEIDSFIHTAVDIFESDSRIAGYAYSNGYGLGDVWPMVSNGQLTASGQTYLSALSKYH
;
A
#
# COMPACT_ATOMS: atom_id res chain seq x y z
N MET A 1 -6.98 -65.94 54.41
CA MET A 1 -7.20 -64.90 53.38
C MET A 1 -8.10 -63.86 54.01
N ILE A 2 -7.66 -62.62 54.15
CA ILE A 2 -8.32 -61.61 55.00
C ILE A 2 -9.13 -60.66 54.12
N ALA A 3 -10.38 -60.41 54.51
CA ALA A 3 -11.22 -59.34 53.98
C ALA A 3 -11.43 -58.28 55.05
N THR A 4 -11.29 -57.00 54.70
CA THR A 4 -11.52 -55.86 55.60
C THR A 4 -12.09 -54.67 54.81
N PRO A 5 -13.34 -54.26 55.06
CA PRO A 5 -13.90 -52.99 54.62
C PRO A 5 -13.77 -51.90 55.71
N LEU A 6 -13.79 -50.63 55.31
CA LEU A 6 -14.11 -49.42 56.10
C LEU A 6 -14.45 -48.34 55.06
N ILE A 7 -15.69 -47.88 54.88
CA ILE A 7 -16.57 -47.10 55.78
C ILE A 7 -16.07 -45.66 55.99
N SER A 8 -16.93 -44.71 55.58
CA SER A 8 -16.70 -43.26 55.58
C SER A 8 -16.68 -42.63 56.98
N LEU A 9 -16.10 -41.43 57.08
CA LEU A 9 -16.50 -40.46 58.11
C LEU A 9 -16.75 -39.07 57.48
N PHE A 10 -17.64 -38.31 58.11
CA PHE A 10 -18.33 -37.15 57.56
C PHE A 10 -17.51 -35.85 57.51
N LEU A 11 -17.88 -35.00 56.54
CA LEU A 11 -17.94 -33.52 56.55
C LEU A 11 -16.99 -32.73 57.46
N LEU A 12 -16.28 -31.78 56.84
CA LEU A 12 -16.37 -30.36 57.23
C LEU A 12 -15.93 -29.44 56.09
N LEU A 13 -16.88 -28.67 55.54
CA LEU A 13 -16.62 -27.44 54.79
C LEU A 13 -16.54 -26.28 55.80
N PRO A 14 -15.71 -25.26 55.55
CA PRO A 14 -16.29 -24.06 54.95
C PRO A 14 -15.50 -23.48 53.76
N THR A 15 -16.15 -22.50 53.14
CA THR A 15 -15.84 -21.76 51.91
C THR A 15 -14.61 -20.83 51.99
N LEU A 16 -14.26 -20.26 50.82
CA LEU A 16 -13.43 -19.07 50.55
C LEU A 16 -11.91 -19.26 50.36
N ALA A 17 -11.51 -19.38 49.08
CA ALA A 17 -10.74 -18.35 48.40
C ALA A 17 -10.87 -18.51 46.86
N LEU A 18 -11.17 -17.44 46.12
CA LEU A 18 -11.07 -17.46 44.64
C LEU A 18 -9.63 -17.12 44.23
N GLY A 19 -8.89 -18.10 43.72
CA GLY A 19 -7.66 -17.89 42.97
C GLY A 19 -7.97 -17.69 41.48
N GLY A 20 -8.30 -16.46 41.08
CA GLY A 20 -8.60 -16.14 39.68
C GLY A 20 -7.41 -16.43 38.76
N HIS A 21 -7.66 -17.18 37.68
CA HIS A 21 -6.69 -17.28 36.58
C HIS A 21 -6.74 -15.98 35.78
N ASN A 22 -5.68 -15.16 35.88
CA ASN A 22 -5.51 -14.02 34.99
C ASN A 22 -5.08 -14.52 33.61
N ASP A 23 -6.06 -14.66 32.71
CA ASP A 23 -5.77 -15.03 31.33
C ASP A 23 -4.99 -13.92 30.62
N ARG A 24 -3.89 -14.29 29.95
CA ARG A 24 -2.93 -13.31 29.40
C ARG A 24 -3.50 -12.53 28.19
N MET A 25 -4.68 -12.91 27.71
CA MET A 25 -5.39 -12.22 26.63
C MET A 25 -6.13 -10.95 27.10
N ASP A 26 -6.63 -10.88 28.33
CA ASP A 26 -7.36 -9.68 28.80
C ASP A 26 -6.45 -8.48 29.07
N VAL A 27 -5.16 -8.72 29.30
CA VAL A 27 -4.17 -7.64 29.35
C VAL A 27 -3.97 -7.02 27.95
N ARG A 28 -4.10 -7.82 26.87
CA ARG A 28 -4.10 -7.32 25.49
C ARG A 28 -5.42 -6.59 25.16
N SER A 29 -6.58 -7.06 25.64
CA SER A 29 -7.88 -6.39 25.39
C SER A 29 -7.90 -4.97 25.98
N HIS A 30 -7.47 -4.80 27.24
CA HIS A 30 -7.37 -3.49 27.88
C HIS A 30 -6.26 -2.58 27.31
N ALA A 31 -5.13 -3.14 26.85
CA ALA A 31 -4.11 -2.36 26.15
C ALA A 31 -4.65 -1.84 24.81
N ARG A 32 -5.29 -2.70 24.01
CA ARG A 32 -5.96 -2.34 22.76
C ARG A 32 -7.03 -1.28 22.97
N GLN A 33 -7.88 -1.40 24.00
CA GLN A 33 -8.91 -0.41 24.31
C GLN A 33 -8.34 0.97 24.67
N ARG A 34 -7.21 1.03 25.40
CA ARG A 34 -6.51 2.30 25.68
C ARG A 34 -5.87 2.89 24.42
N ASN A 35 -5.34 2.04 23.55
CA ASN A 35 -4.78 2.46 22.27
C ASN A 35 -5.87 2.96 21.30
N HIS A 36 -7.05 2.34 21.25
CA HIS A 36 -8.22 2.85 20.49
C HIS A 36 -8.59 4.28 20.89
N VAL A 37 -8.75 4.55 22.20
CA VAL A 37 -9.10 5.90 22.69
C VAL A 37 -8.01 6.92 22.37
N ARG A 38 -6.73 6.52 22.43
CA ARG A 38 -5.60 7.39 22.08
C ARG A 38 -5.49 7.62 20.56
N ALA A 39 -5.73 6.60 19.75
CA ALA A 39 -5.72 6.68 18.30
C ALA A 39 -6.86 7.57 17.78
N ALA A 40 -8.10 7.40 18.28
CA ALA A 40 -9.23 8.25 17.92
C ALA A 40 -8.98 9.74 18.24
N ALA A 41 -8.39 10.04 19.41
CA ALA A 41 -8.03 11.40 19.80
C ALA A 41 -6.89 12.00 18.93
N LEU A 42 -5.98 11.17 18.42
CA LEU A 42 -4.98 11.60 17.43
C LEU A 42 -5.61 11.78 16.05
N GLN A 43 -6.53 10.90 15.64
CA GLN A 43 -7.22 10.93 14.36
C GLN A 43 -8.10 12.17 14.17
N GLU A 44 -8.73 12.71 15.23
CA GLU A 44 -9.38 14.04 15.16
C GLU A 44 -8.38 15.17 14.83
N SER A 45 -7.17 15.11 15.41
CA SER A 45 -6.11 16.10 15.17
C SER A 45 -5.48 15.93 13.78
N GLU A 46 -5.16 14.70 13.39
CA GLU A 46 -4.53 14.35 12.11
C GLU A 46 -5.50 14.53 10.94
N SER A 47 -6.78 14.16 11.07
CA SER A 47 -7.78 14.49 10.04
C SER A 47 -7.96 16.00 9.89
N HIS A 48 -7.86 16.79 10.96
CA HIS A 48 -7.86 18.25 10.86
C HIS A 48 -6.58 18.81 10.21
N LEU A 49 -5.42 18.17 10.40
CA LEU A 49 -4.16 18.52 9.72
C LEU A 49 -4.17 18.13 8.23
N LEU A 50 -4.50 16.89 7.89
CA LEU A 50 -4.63 16.41 6.52
C LEU A 50 -5.70 17.22 5.76
N ARG A 51 -6.85 17.50 6.38
CA ARG A 51 -7.86 18.40 5.81
C ARG A 51 -7.32 19.82 5.59
N ARG A 52 -6.43 20.31 6.44
CA ARG A 52 -5.74 21.60 6.28
C ARG A 52 -4.72 21.56 5.13
N GLU A 53 -3.92 20.51 5.01
CA GLU A 53 -2.93 20.35 3.94
C GLU A 53 -3.58 20.14 2.56
N PHE A 54 -4.60 19.29 2.49
CA PHE A 54 -5.48 19.17 1.32
C PHE A 54 -6.15 20.51 0.98
N ASN A 55 -6.49 21.32 1.99
CA ASN A 55 -6.96 22.69 1.77
C ASN A 55 -5.88 23.62 1.19
N GLU A 56 -4.64 23.49 1.64
CA GLU A 56 -3.45 24.24 1.20
C GLU A 56 -2.92 23.78 -0.16
N ALA A 57 -3.27 22.59 -0.64
CA ALA A 57 -2.82 22.03 -1.92
C ALA A 57 -3.10 22.98 -3.10
N VAL A 58 -2.14 23.06 -4.03
CA VAL A 58 -2.20 23.97 -5.19
C VAL A 58 -3.44 23.71 -6.04
N GLU A 59 -3.80 22.44 -6.24
CA GLU A 59 -4.96 22.03 -7.03
C GLU A 59 -6.28 22.44 -6.36
N HIS A 60 -6.42 22.25 -5.05
CA HIS A 60 -7.61 22.70 -4.33
C HIS A 60 -7.72 24.24 -4.25
N LYS A 61 -6.58 24.95 -4.21
CA LYS A 61 -6.54 26.41 -4.40
C LYS A 61 -6.98 26.81 -5.82
N MET A 62 -6.61 26.05 -6.86
CA MET A 62 -7.12 26.27 -8.23
C MET A 62 -8.62 25.97 -8.35
N ALA A 63 -9.10 24.84 -7.83
CA ALA A 63 -10.51 24.45 -7.84
C ALA A 63 -11.41 25.52 -7.18
N ARG A 64 -11.03 26.01 -5.99
CA ARG A 64 -11.76 27.10 -5.32
C ARG A 64 -11.70 28.43 -6.07
N LYS A 65 -10.63 28.70 -6.82
CA LYS A 65 -10.48 29.89 -7.69
C LYS A 65 -11.31 29.79 -8.98
N LEU A 66 -11.55 28.59 -9.48
CA LEU A 66 -12.48 28.31 -10.59
C LEU A 66 -13.94 28.42 -10.13
N ALA A 67 -14.29 27.80 -9.00
CA ALA A 67 -15.63 27.87 -8.40
C ALA A 67 -16.04 29.32 -8.11
N LYS A 68 -15.17 30.13 -7.47
CA LYS A 68 -15.40 31.57 -7.23
C LYS A 68 -15.49 32.44 -8.50
N LYS A 69 -15.16 31.91 -9.68
CA LYS A 69 -15.26 32.63 -10.97
C LYS A 69 -16.49 32.26 -11.80
N GLY A 70 -17.31 31.29 -11.39
CA GLY A 70 -18.59 30.98 -12.04
C GLY A 70 -18.49 30.54 -13.51
N MET A 71 -17.31 30.07 -13.96
CA MET A 71 -17.10 29.70 -15.37
C MET A 71 -17.57 28.26 -15.62
N ALA A 72 -18.85 28.12 -15.95
CA ALA A 72 -19.40 26.86 -16.47
C ALA A 72 -18.73 26.51 -17.82
N PHE A 73 -18.25 25.27 -17.96
CA PHE A 73 -17.72 24.79 -19.23
C PHE A 73 -18.86 24.64 -20.25
N ALA A 74 -18.88 25.52 -21.24
CA ALA A 74 -19.76 25.38 -22.40
C ALA A 74 -19.36 24.14 -23.21
N LYS A 75 -20.05 23.02 -23.00
CA LYS A 75 -19.94 21.80 -23.82
C LYS A 75 -20.34 22.13 -25.26
N ARG A 76 -19.36 22.49 -26.10
CA ARG A 76 -19.53 22.50 -27.56
C ARG A 76 -19.83 21.07 -28.00
N LYS A 77 -21.05 20.84 -28.50
CA LYS A 77 -21.37 19.62 -29.24
C LYS A 77 -20.45 19.56 -30.46
N ALA A 78 -19.76 18.45 -30.66
CA ALA A 78 -18.98 18.22 -31.88
C ALA A 78 -19.97 17.92 -33.03
N ASP A 79 -20.02 18.80 -34.01
CA ASP A 79 -20.62 18.51 -35.31
C ASP A 79 -19.59 17.71 -36.14
N GLY A 80 -19.98 16.51 -36.58
CA GLY A 80 -19.09 15.59 -37.29
C GLY A 80 -18.83 15.93 -38.76
N SER A 81 -19.36 17.05 -39.28
CA SER A 81 -19.41 17.34 -40.71
C SER A 81 -18.18 18.01 -41.34
N GLN A 82 -17.11 18.33 -40.58
CA GLN A 82 -15.94 19.05 -41.12
C GLN A 82 -14.58 18.44 -40.73
N CYS A 83 -14.14 17.42 -41.49
CA CYS A 83 -12.73 17.02 -41.52
C CYS A 83 -11.97 17.85 -42.58
N ARG A 84 -10.80 18.42 -42.23
CA ARG A 84 -9.88 19.07 -43.18
C ARG A 84 -8.72 18.13 -43.58
N PRO A 85 -8.27 18.14 -44.85
CA PRO A 85 -7.20 17.27 -45.32
C PRO A 85 -5.82 17.69 -44.80
N ARG A 86 -4.93 16.70 -44.67
CA ARG A 86 -3.61 16.81 -44.05
C ARG A 86 -2.52 17.21 -45.05
N ASN A 87 -2.48 18.49 -45.44
CA ASN A 87 -1.29 19.24 -45.89
C ASN A 87 -1.68 20.68 -46.29
N ALA A 88 -1.35 21.67 -45.45
CA ALA A 88 -1.54 23.08 -45.75
C ALA A 88 -0.49 23.95 -45.04
N THR A 89 0.44 24.52 -45.81
CA THR A 89 1.48 25.45 -45.32
C THR A 89 0.88 26.85 -45.12
N ILE A 90 1.28 27.57 -44.07
CA ILE A 90 0.83 28.94 -43.77
C ILE A 90 2.03 29.91 -43.84
N PRO A 91 1.93 31.09 -44.50
CA PRO A 91 3.01 32.07 -44.56
C PRO A 91 3.17 32.87 -43.25
N THR A 92 4.39 33.35 -43.00
CA THR A 92 4.73 34.21 -41.86
C THR A 92 4.31 35.67 -42.08
N THR A 93 3.65 36.29 -41.10
CA THR A 93 3.54 37.76 -40.97
C THR A 93 3.74 38.20 -39.51
N LEU A 94 4.18 39.45 -39.33
CA LEU A 94 4.76 39.99 -38.08
C LEU A 94 3.78 40.90 -37.29
N SER A 95 4.23 41.27 -36.08
CA SER A 95 3.73 42.34 -35.18
C SER A 95 2.74 41.88 -34.09
N ARG A 96 2.67 42.49 -32.90
CA ARG A 96 3.31 43.75 -32.43
C ARG A 96 3.60 43.70 -30.92
N SER A 97 4.70 44.31 -30.47
CA SER A 97 5.06 44.43 -29.05
C SER A 97 4.23 45.49 -28.30
N VAL A 98 3.99 45.28 -26.99
CA VAL A 98 3.57 46.32 -26.03
C VAL A 98 4.32 46.10 -24.70
N THR A 99 4.76 47.19 -24.06
CA THR A 99 5.60 47.21 -22.86
C THR A 99 4.78 47.21 -21.56
N SER A 100 5.35 46.73 -20.45
CA SER A 100 4.91 47.09 -19.10
C SER A 100 6.09 47.51 -18.21
N THR A 101 5.92 48.63 -17.50
CA THR A 101 6.97 49.29 -16.70
C THR A 101 7.07 48.69 -15.30
N ALA A 102 8.29 48.66 -14.73
CA ALA A 102 8.52 48.56 -13.30
C ALA A 102 9.49 49.66 -12.86
N THR A 103 9.19 50.36 -11.76
CA THR A 103 9.93 51.55 -11.30
C THR A 103 10.73 51.24 -10.03
N SER A 104 11.90 51.87 -9.91
CA SER A 104 12.90 51.70 -8.87
C SER A 104 12.44 52.03 -7.45
N THR A 105 13.20 51.55 -6.45
CA THR A 105 13.76 52.38 -5.36
C THR A 105 15.06 51.75 -4.87
N VAL A 106 16.04 52.57 -4.50
CA VAL A 106 17.35 52.17 -3.95
C VAL A 106 17.63 53.02 -2.72
N ILE A 107 18.13 52.43 -1.63
CA ILE A 107 18.67 53.16 -0.46
C ILE A 107 19.95 52.44 0.00
N SER A 108 21.00 53.24 0.28
CA SER A 108 22.30 52.77 0.78
C SER A 108 22.77 53.61 1.97
N SER A 109 23.35 52.96 2.99
CA SER A 109 24.20 53.60 4.01
C SER A 109 25.08 52.53 4.69
N THR A 110 26.36 52.44 4.29
CA THR A 110 27.56 52.86 5.06
C THR A 110 28.05 51.93 6.18
N ALA A 111 29.27 51.40 6.02
CA ALA A 111 30.09 50.76 7.07
C ALA A 111 30.87 51.82 7.90
N PRO A 112 31.80 51.44 8.81
CA PRO A 112 33.20 51.23 8.38
C PRO A 112 34.07 50.24 9.19
N SER A 113 35.25 49.89 8.63
CA SER A 113 36.51 49.44 9.31
C SER A 113 36.50 48.09 10.09
N SER A 114 37.53 47.23 10.12
CA SER A 114 38.83 47.01 9.42
C SER A 114 39.24 45.52 9.67
N SER A 115 40.36 44.90 9.24
CA SER A 115 41.66 45.33 8.68
C SER A 115 42.24 44.20 7.78
N VAL A 116 42.82 44.46 6.60
CA VAL A 116 44.26 44.74 6.28
C VAL A 116 45.19 43.51 6.18
N VAL A 117 45.48 43.11 4.92
CA VAL A 117 46.81 42.75 4.32
C VAL A 117 47.52 41.49 4.91
N THR A 118 48.08 40.55 4.13
CA THR A 118 49.03 40.73 3.00
C THR A 118 48.86 39.74 1.85
N SER A 119 49.18 40.20 0.63
CA SER A 119 49.38 39.37 -0.58
C SER A 119 50.54 39.89 -1.43
N THR A 120 51.23 38.98 -2.13
CA THR A 120 52.12 39.22 -3.29
C THR A 120 52.03 37.95 -4.15
N THR A 121 51.45 37.94 -5.36
CA THR A 121 51.95 38.49 -6.65
C THR A 121 53.21 37.75 -7.18
N ASP A 122 53.32 37.35 -8.45
CA ASP A 122 52.36 37.48 -9.57
C ASP A 122 52.55 36.47 -10.74
N ALA A 123 51.59 36.50 -11.69
CA ALA A 123 51.62 36.22 -13.15
C ALA A 123 52.84 35.51 -13.82
N ALA A 124 52.72 34.73 -14.91
CA ALA A 124 51.62 34.19 -15.76
C ALA A 124 52.22 33.02 -16.63
N THR A 125 51.53 32.20 -17.45
CA THR A 125 50.66 32.47 -18.62
C THR A 125 49.98 31.17 -19.10
N THR A 126 49.00 31.27 -20.00
CA THR A 126 48.23 30.21 -20.71
C THR A 126 49.09 29.07 -21.32
N THR A 127 48.58 27.86 -21.66
CA THR A 127 47.50 27.61 -22.66
C THR A 127 46.91 26.20 -22.58
N SER A 128 45.72 26.00 -23.15
CA SER A 128 44.87 24.80 -23.04
C SER A 128 45.14 23.69 -24.08
N SER A 129 44.85 22.44 -23.66
CA SER A 129 44.20 21.33 -24.42
C SER A 129 44.46 21.15 -25.93
N THR A 130 44.86 19.93 -26.33
CA THR A 130 44.01 18.92 -27.04
C THR A 130 44.90 17.89 -27.74
N GLU A 131 44.59 16.60 -27.64
CA GLU A 131 44.98 15.61 -28.64
C GLU A 131 43.75 14.86 -29.17
N GLN A 132 43.60 14.87 -30.50
CA GLN A 132 42.74 13.96 -31.25
C GLN A 132 43.65 13.06 -32.08
N GLN A 133 43.25 11.80 -32.32
CA GLN A 133 43.52 11.21 -33.64
C GLN A 133 42.53 10.08 -33.99
N GLN A 134 42.25 9.96 -35.29
CA GLN A 134 41.19 9.16 -35.90
C GLN A 134 41.67 8.63 -37.26
N ILE A 135 41.84 7.30 -37.42
CA ILE A 135 42.17 6.59 -38.67
C ILE A 135 41.63 5.13 -38.54
N THR A 136 41.05 4.41 -39.52
CA THR A 136 40.29 4.72 -40.76
C THR A 136 39.46 3.46 -41.10
N ALA A 137 38.37 3.58 -41.87
CA ALA A 137 37.41 2.51 -42.17
C ALA A 137 37.83 1.50 -43.27
N SER A 138 37.17 0.34 -43.30
CA SER A 138 36.72 -0.40 -44.51
C SER A 138 35.67 -1.44 -44.05
N SER A 139 34.40 -1.50 -44.45
CA SER A 139 33.70 -1.37 -45.75
C SER A 139 33.56 -2.68 -46.54
N THR A 140 32.38 -3.31 -46.47
CA THR A 140 31.87 -4.23 -47.50
C THR A 140 30.34 -4.27 -47.46
N GLU A 141 29.70 -3.87 -48.56
CA GLU A 141 28.27 -4.10 -48.81
C GLU A 141 28.13 -5.32 -49.74
N GLN A 142 27.03 -6.08 -49.62
CA GLN A 142 26.53 -6.96 -50.69
C GLN A 142 25.01 -6.91 -50.75
N GLN A 143 24.47 -6.85 -51.97
CA GLN A 143 23.05 -6.65 -52.27
C GLN A 143 22.62 -7.58 -53.41
N ALA A 144 21.70 -8.51 -53.13
CA ALA A 144 20.89 -9.30 -54.09
C ALA A 144 20.01 -10.30 -53.30
N SER A 145 18.84 -10.76 -53.77
CA SER A 145 17.87 -10.18 -54.71
C SER A 145 16.50 -10.83 -54.45
N SER A 146 15.45 -10.32 -55.08
CA SER A 146 14.05 -10.74 -54.89
C SER A 146 13.76 -12.21 -55.20
N THR A 147 12.81 -12.80 -54.46
CA THR A 147 11.79 -13.70 -55.04
C THR A 147 10.46 -13.45 -54.32
N SER A 148 9.36 -13.38 -55.07
CA SER A 148 8.02 -13.06 -54.57
C SER A 148 7.09 -14.27 -54.61
N THR A 149 6.51 -14.61 -53.47
CA THR A 149 5.27 -15.41 -53.40
C THR A 149 4.28 -14.66 -52.52
N ALA A 150 3.25 -14.09 -53.13
CA ALA A 150 2.07 -13.69 -52.39
C ALA A 150 1.26 -14.96 -52.08
N ASP A 151 0.80 -15.09 -50.84
CA ASP A 151 -0.33 -15.96 -50.52
C ASP A 151 -1.35 -15.16 -49.70
N ASN A 152 -2.62 -15.43 -49.94
CA ASN A 152 -3.75 -14.57 -49.56
C ASN A 152 -4.71 -15.33 -48.65
N SER A 153 -4.44 -15.28 -47.34
CA SER A 153 -5.23 -16.01 -46.34
C SER A 153 -5.77 -15.10 -45.23
N GLY A 154 -7.07 -14.81 -45.33
CA GLY A 154 -8.00 -14.56 -44.22
C GLY A 154 -7.54 -13.67 -43.07
N ALA A 155 -7.90 -12.39 -43.12
CA ALA A 155 -7.89 -11.52 -41.93
C ALA A 155 -9.02 -11.90 -40.94
N THR A 156 -8.87 -13.03 -40.24
CA THR A 156 -9.67 -13.33 -39.04
C THR A 156 -8.95 -12.76 -37.82
N GLY A 157 -9.49 -11.69 -37.25
CA GLY A 157 -8.97 -11.08 -36.04
C GLY A 157 -9.17 -11.97 -34.82
N GLN A 158 -8.21 -12.88 -34.57
CA GLN A 158 -8.11 -13.53 -33.27
C GLN A 158 -7.62 -12.48 -32.27
N ALA A 159 -8.53 -12.00 -31.43
CA ALA A 159 -8.13 -11.38 -30.19
C ALA A 159 -7.28 -12.40 -29.41
N LEU A 160 -6.13 -11.96 -28.90
CA LEU A 160 -5.34 -12.76 -27.96
C LEU A 160 -6.12 -12.85 -26.65
N VAL A 161 -7.04 -13.82 -26.58
CA VAL A 161 -7.63 -14.27 -25.33
C VAL A 161 -6.53 -14.99 -24.57
N SER A 162 -5.71 -14.22 -23.86
CA SER A 162 -4.84 -14.74 -22.81
C SER A 162 -5.71 -15.52 -21.84
N ASN A 163 -5.46 -16.83 -21.70
CA ASN A 163 -6.03 -17.60 -20.60
C ASN A 163 -5.77 -16.84 -19.29
N PRO A 164 -6.76 -16.69 -18.39
CA PRO A 164 -6.57 -15.97 -17.15
C PRO A 164 -5.43 -16.62 -16.36
N THR A 165 -4.40 -15.83 -16.05
CA THR A 165 -3.21 -16.30 -15.33
C THR A 165 -3.64 -16.87 -13.99
N SER A 166 -3.54 -18.19 -13.81
CA SER A 166 -3.91 -18.82 -12.53
C SER A 166 -2.78 -18.63 -11.53
N TYR A 167 -2.93 -17.68 -10.61
CA TYR A 167 -1.99 -17.46 -9.52
C TYR A 167 -2.19 -18.42 -8.34
N SER A 168 -2.69 -19.64 -8.57
CA SER A 168 -3.01 -20.62 -7.52
C SER A 168 -1.82 -20.97 -6.61
N GLY A 169 -0.58 -20.91 -7.11
CA GLY A 169 0.63 -21.05 -6.29
C GLY A 169 0.93 -19.90 -5.32
N HIS A 170 0.22 -18.77 -5.44
CA HIS A 170 0.30 -17.57 -4.60
C HIS A 170 -0.91 -17.44 -3.64
N THR A 171 -1.82 -18.41 -3.66
CA THR A 171 -3.03 -18.44 -2.81
C THR A 171 -2.83 -19.45 -1.68
N PRO A 172 -2.77 -19.02 -0.41
CA PRO A 172 -2.53 -19.91 0.73
C PRO A 172 -3.58 -21.03 0.83
N ASN A 173 -3.14 -22.28 0.81
CA ASN A 173 -4.01 -23.48 0.80
C ASN A 173 -5.08 -23.51 -0.31
N GLY A 174 -4.97 -22.67 -1.35
CA GLY A 174 -6.02 -22.52 -2.37
C GLY A 174 -7.25 -21.72 -1.92
N ASN A 175 -7.25 -21.13 -0.71
CA ASN A 175 -8.29 -20.25 -0.21
C ASN A 175 -7.73 -18.80 -0.12
N LYS A 176 -8.38 -17.86 -0.82
CA LYS A 176 -7.96 -16.46 -0.86
C LYS A 176 -8.22 -15.71 0.45
N ALA A 177 -9.21 -16.12 1.23
CA ALA A 177 -9.67 -15.41 2.41
C ALA A 177 -8.67 -15.44 3.57
N GLY A 178 -8.53 -14.30 4.24
CA GLY A 178 -7.73 -14.13 5.44
C GLY A 178 -8.25 -13.02 6.35
N VAL A 179 -7.49 -12.71 7.39
CA VAL A 179 -7.83 -11.64 8.34
C VAL A 179 -6.55 -10.99 8.88
N SER A 180 -6.59 -9.68 9.14
CA SER A 180 -5.58 -9.02 9.97
C SER A 180 -6.03 -9.02 11.44
N ALA A 181 -5.05 -9.02 12.35
CA ALA A 181 -5.19 -9.31 13.79
C ALA A 181 -5.56 -10.76 14.15
N GLY A 182 -5.12 -11.17 15.35
CA GLY A 182 -5.35 -12.51 15.90
C GLY A 182 -6.60 -12.66 16.77
N ASP A 183 -7.43 -11.64 16.91
CA ASP A 183 -8.59 -11.63 17.82
C ASP A 183 -9.80 -12.41 17.28
N ALA A 184 -10.04 -12.35 15.96
CA ALA A 184 -11.18 -13.03 15.32
C ALA A 184 -10.99 -14.52 15.00
N LEU A 185 -9.77 -15.05 15.15
CA LEU A 185 -9.37 -16.36 14.59
C LEU A 185 -10.20 -17.56 15.06
N SER A 186 -10.75 -17.51 16.28
CA SER A 186 -11.59 -18.56 16.85
C SER A 186 -12.94 -18.71 16.13
N TRP A 187 -13.52 -17.61 15.65
CA TRP A 187 -14.78 -17.60 14.88
C TRP A 187 -14.58 -17.94 13.40
N LEU A 188 -13.37 -17.70 12.86
CA LEU A 188 -13.04 -17.92 11.45
C LEU A 188 -12.32 -19.26 11.18
N SER A 189 -12.13 -20.09 12.21
CA SER A 189 -11.39 -21.35 12.13
C SER A 189 -11.94 -22.29 11.04
N GLY A 190 -11.10 -22.62 10.06
CA GLY A 190 -11.48 -23.44 8.91
C GLY A 190 -12.17 -22.70 7.76
N LYS A 191 -12.35 -21.37 7.84
CA LYS A 191 -12.85 -20.53 6.73
C LYS A 191 -11.77 -19.69 6.04
N LEU A 192 -10.58 -19.56 6.63
CA LEU A 192 -9.46 -18.81 6.07
C LEU A 192 -8.40 -19.72 5.43
N GLY A 193 -7.74 -19.23 4.39
CA GLY A 193 -6.48 -19.78 3.89
C GLY A 193 -5.27 -19.29 4.68
N TRP A 194 -5.32 -18.07 5.24
CA TRP A 194 -4.20 -17.40 5.91
C TRP A 194 -4.64 -16.29 6.88
N TRP A 195 -3.71 -15.75 7.67
CA TRP A 195 -3.90 -14.59 8.56
C TRP A 195 -2.55 -13.98 8.99
N TYR A 196 -2.56 -12.75 9.51
CA TYR A 196 -1.38 -12.10 10.10
C TYR A 196 -1.76 -11.14 11.24
N ASP A 197 -0.81 -10.76 12.10
CA ASP A 197 -1.01 -9.85 13.25
C ASP A 197 0.02 -8.71 13.30
N TRP A 198 0.49 -8.27 12.12
CA TRP A 198 1.55 -7.25 11.95
C TRP A 198 2.87 -7.57 12.66
N SER A 199 3.15 -8.83 12.99
CA SER A 199 4.37 -9.24 13.67
C SER A 199 5.21 -10.21 12.84
N ALA A 200 6.50 -10.31 13.19
CA ALA A 200 7.40 -11.32 12.64
C ALA A 200 7.05 -12.76 13.08
N THR A 201 6.30 -12.92 14.17
CA THR A 201 5.98 -14.23 14.77
C THR A 201 4.51 -14.28 15.20
N PRO A 202 3.57 -14.44 14.26
CA PRO A 202 2.15 -14.28 14.56
C PRO A 202 1.63 -15.22 15.63
N SER A 203 0.80 -14.68 16.53
CA SER A 203 0.40 -15.32 17.79
C SER A 203 -1.08 -15.73 17.83
N GLY A 204 -1.37 -16.98 17.48
CA GLY A 204 -2.73 -17.52 17.41
C GLY A 204 -2.81 -18.84 16.65
N SER A 205 -4.02 -19.33 16.38
CA SER A 205 -4.28 -20.47 15.47
C SER A 205 -5.68 -20.37 14.87
N CYS A 206 -5.83 -20.81 13.61
CA CYS A 206 -7.09 -20.70 12.85
C CYS A 206 -7.27 -21.94 11.96
N GLY A 207 -7.29 -23.11 12.58
CA GLY A 207 -7.27 -24.39 11.87
C GLY A 207 -5.98 -24.55 11.05
N ASN A 208 -6.12 -24.81 9.74
CA ASN A 208 -5.01 -24.98 8.80
C ASN A 208 -4.52 -23.67 8.16
N ALA A 209 -5.12 -22.51 8.50
CA ALA A 209 -4.79 -21.24 7.87
C ALA A 209 -3.34 -20.81 8.16
N VAL A 210 -2.61 -20.43 7.11
CA VAL A 210 -1.20 -20.05 7.19
C VAL A 210 -1.04 -18.76 8.01
N ALA A 211 -0.28 -18.82 9.10
CA ALA A 211 0.17 -17.65 9.83
C ALA A 211 1.32 -16.98 9.06
N VAL A 212 1.16 -15.72 8.65
CA VAL A 212 2.10 -15.02 7.75
C VAL A 212 2.91 -13.96 8.52
N PRO A 213 4.25 -14.13 8.68
CA PRO A 213 5.14 -13.10 9.21
C PRO A 213 5.16 -11.81 8.39
N MET A 214 5.33 -10.68 9.08
CA MET A 214 5.48 -9.35 8.48
C MET A 214 6.77 -8.66 8.94
N ILE A 215 7.44 -7.97 8.01
CA ILE A 215 8.50 -6.99 8.33
C ILE A 215 7.89 -5.58 8.33
N TRP A 216 7.19 -5.26 9.42
CA TRP A 216 6.30 -4.09 9.48
C TRP A 216 6.96 -2.74 9.16
N GLY A 217 8.19 -2.49 9.60
CA GLY A 217 8.80 -1.15 9.47
C GLY A 217 10.31 -1.09 9.67
N GLY A 218 10.80 0.14 9.84
CA GLY A 218 12.23 0.48 9.96
C GLY A 218 12.81 0.33 11.37
N GLY A 219 11.98 0.02 12.37
CA GLY A 219 12.34 0.04 13.79
C GLY A 219 12.45 1.44 14.38
N THR A 220 11.71 2.40 13.82
CA THR A 220 11.84 3.85 14.08
C THR A 220 10.51 4.59 14.29
N ALA A 221 9.37 4.01 13.92
CA ALA A 221 8.06 4.65 14.14
C ALA A 221 7.70 4.72 15.63
N ASP A 222 7.85 3.59 16.33
CA ASP A 222 7.63 3.47 17.78
C ASP A 222 8.41 2.27 18.38
N SER A 223 8.12 1.94 19.65
CA SER A 223 8.72 0.79 20.35
C SER A 223 8.29 -0.57 19.81
N ASP A 224 7.10 -0.66 19.22
CA ASP A 224 6.53 -1.91 18.74
C ASP A 224 7.08 -2.21 17.35
N ASP A 225 7.29 -1.20 16.49
CA ASP A 225 8.13 -1.28 15.28
C ASP A 225 9.55 -1.78 15.60
N ALA A 226 10.24 -1.14 16.55
CA ALA A 226 11.59 -1.57 16.96
C ALA A 226 11.62 -3.03 17.46
N SER A 227 10.57 -3.46 18.17
CA SER A 227 10.39 -4.84 18.62
C SER A 227 10.13 -5.80 17.45
N ARG A 228 9.20 -5.46 16.55
CA ARG A 228 8.86 -6.23 15.34
C ARG A 228 10.07 -6.44 14.44
N LEU A 229 10.83 -5.39 14.14
CA LEU A 229 12.02 -5.49 13.29
C LEU A 229 13.12 -6.33 13.96
N THR A 230 13.29 -6.26 15.29
CA THR A 230 14.23 -7.12 16.01
C THR A 230 13.79 -8.59 15.90
N ALA A 231 12.53 -8.89 16.19
CA ALA A 231 11.98 -10.24 16.05
C ALA A 231 12.05 -10.78 14.60
N PHE A 232 11.96 -9.92 13.58
CA PHE A 232 12.12 -10.31 12.17
C PHE A 232 13.57 -10.69 11.84
N LYS A 233 14.54 -9.93 12.34
CA LYS A 233 15.98 -10.21 12.17
C LYS A 233 16.37 -11.55 12.81
N ASP A 234 15.74 -11.91 13.92
CA ASP A 234 15.97 -13.15 14.65
C ASP A 234 15.21 -14.37 14.09
N LEU A 235 14.48 -14.25 12.97
CA LEU A 235 13.76 -15.36 12.34
C LEU A 235 14.73 -16.44 11.84
N SER A 236 14.83 -17.54 12.60
CA SER A 236 15.71 -18.68 12.33
C SER A 236 15.22 -19.66 11.26
N TYR A 237 13.99 -19.50 10.76
CA TYR A 237 13.38 -20.35 9.73
C TYR A 237 13.07 -19.58 8.44
N VAL A 238 12.55 -20.28 7.43
CA VAL A 238 12.07 -19.71 6.16
C VAL A 238 10.54 -19.81 6.16
N PRO A 239 9.79 -18.71 6.30
CA PRO A 239 8.33 -18.69 6.18
C PRO A 239 7.88 -19.04 4.76
N GLN A 240 6.66 -19.57 4.59
CA GLN A 240 6.10 -19.79 3.25
C GLN A 240 5.78 -18.47 2.53
N TYR A 241 5.26 -17.49 3.28
CA TYR A 241 4.95 -16.14 2.82
C TYR A 241 5.55 -15.12 3.79
N ILE A 242 5.94 -13.95 3.30
CA ILE A 242 6.36 -12.79 4.10
C ILE A 242 5.68 -11.55 3.56
N ILE A 243 5.05 -10.76 4.43
CA ILE A 243 4.49 -9.44 4.09
C ILE A 243 5.53 -8.35 4.36
N GLY A 244 5.62 -7.38 3.44
CA GLY A 244 6.53 -6.23 3.51
C GLY A 244 6.14 -5.17 4.53
N PHE A 245 6.67 -3.96 4.32
CA PHE A 245 6.46 -2.80 5.20
C PHE A 245 5.00 -2.30 5.16
N GLU A 246 4.51 -1.88 6.32
CA GLU A 246 3.18 -1.31 6.48
C GLU A 246 3.17 0.18 6.14
N GLU A 247 2.47 0.57 5.09
CA GLU A 247 2.20 1.98 4.78
C GLU A 247 3.43 2.91 4.90
N PRO A 248 4.61 2.54 4.35
CA PRO A 248 5.84 3.29 4.51
C PRO A 248 5.79 4.66 3.81
N ASP A 249 4.80 4.89 2.96
CA ASP A 249 4.55 6.15 2.26
C ASP A 249 3.71 7.15 3.09
N CYS A 250 3.10 6.73 4.19
CA CYS A 250 2.43 7.60 5.17
C CYS A 250 3.41 8.15 6.22
N PRO A 251 3.03 9.15 7.05
CA PRO A 251 3.82 9.54 8.21
C PRO A 251 3.99 8.39 9.20
N ALA A 252 5.15 8.31 9.87
CA ALA A 252 5.43 7.25 10.84
C ALA A 252 4.62 7.41 12.13
N GLY A 253 4.01 6.33 12.60
CA GLY A 253 3.12 6.31 13.77
C GLY A 253 1.64 6.17 13.39
N SER A 254 0.75 6.23 14.39
CA SER A 254 -0.71 6.10 14.29
C SER A 254 -1.28 4.80 13.65
N GLY A 255 -0.46 4.00 12.97
CA GLY A 255 -0.81 2.78 12.26
C GLY A 255 0.17 2.43 11.14
N SER A 256 0.90 3.43 10.62
CA SER A 256 1.78 3.32 9.44
C SER A 256 3.27 3.38 9.82
N ALA A 257 4.15 2.74 9.05
CA ALA A 257 5.58 2.65 9.38
C ALA A 257 6.40 3.90 9.02
N GLY A 258 5.98 4.67 8.00
CA GLY A 258 6.63 5.88 7.52
C GLY A 258 8.15 5.79 7.35
N LEU A 259 8.56 5.03 6.34
CA LEU A 259 9.94 4.61 6.09
C LEU A 259 10.42 5.19 4.76
N ASP A 260 11.58 5.81 4.71
CA ASP A 260 12.12 6.31 3.44
C ASP A 260 12.52 5.17 2.49
N VAL A 261 12.52 5.46 1.19
CA VAL A 261 12.77 4.47 0.13
C VAL A 261 14.17 3.85 0.22
N GLU A 262 15.21 4.61 0.58
CA GLU A 262 16.59 4.12 0.62
C GLU A 262 16.79 3.15 1.80
N THR A 263 16.29 3.52 2.97
CA THR A 263 16.26 2.64 4.15
C THR A 263 15.40 1.40 3.89
N ALA A 264 14.23 1.53 3.24
CA ALA A 264 13.38 0.40 2.89
C ALA A 264 14.05 -0.58 1.91
N ILE A 265 14.71 -0.09 0.86
CA ILE A 265 15.51 -0.91 -0.06
C ILE A 265 16.62 -1.64 0.70
N SER A 266 17.35 -0.93 1.58
CA SER A 266 18.43 -1.49 2.38
C SER A 266 17.95 -2.64 3.28
N ILE A 267 16.89 -2.41 4.05
CA ILE A 267 16.29 -3.41 4.96
C ILE A 267 15.71 -4.60 4.17
N TRP A 268 15.01 -4.35 3.06
CA TRP A 268 14.46 -5.40 2.20
C TRP A 268 15.57 -6.30 1.63
N ASN A 269 16.59 -5.69 1.02
CA ASN A 269 17.74 -6.41 0.45
C ASN A 269 18.55 -7.18 1.51
N GLN A 270 18.65 -6.66 2.74
CA GLN A 270 19.41 -7.30 3.81
C GLN A 270 18.68 -8.46 4.50
N TYR A 271 17.35 -8.35 4.71
CA TYR A 271 16.61 -9.28 5.58
C TYR A 271 15.49 -10.06 4.89
N VAL A 272 14.92 -9.53 3.81
CA VAL A 272 13.75 -10.14 3.13
C VAL A 272 14.17 -10.92 1.89
N VAL A 273 15.04 -10.33 1.06
CA VAL A 273 15.57 -11.02 -0.15
C VAL A 273 16.22 -12.37 0.18
N PRO A 274 17.05 -12.53 1.24
CA PRO A 274 17.61 -13.85 1.59
C PRO A 274 16.57 -14.91 1.98
N LYS A 275 15.37 -14.50 2.41
CA LYS A 275 14.24 -15.42 2.63
C LYS A 275 13.58 -15.81 1.31
N GLY A 276 13.43 -14.85 0.39
CA GLY A 276 12.96 -15.08 -0.97
C GLY A 276 13.83 -16.06 -1.76
N GLU A 277 15.16 -15.88 -1.71
CA GLU A 277 16.13 -16.82 -2.31
C GLU A 277 16.13 -18.20 -1.63
N ALA A 278 15.68 -18.29 -0.38
CA ALA A 278 15.52 -19.55 0.36
C ALA A 278 14.14 -20.21 0.16
N GLY A 279 13.22 -19.59 -0.60
CA GLY A 279 11.92 -20.16 -0.97
C GLY A 279 10.68 -19.49 -0.35
N SER A 280 10.80 -18.39 0.39
CA SER A 280 9.64 -17.58 0.79
C SER A 280 9.03 -16.85 -0.40
N ILE A 281 7.70 -16.86 -0.52
CA ILE A 281 6.97 -15.97 -1.43
C ILE A 281 6.90 -14.58 -0.77
N LEU A 282 7.39 -13.56 -1.46
CA LEU A 282 7.46 -12.20 -0.93
C LEU A 282 6.25 -11.38 -1.38
N VAL A 283 5.42 -10.99 -0.41
CA VAL A 283 4.33 -10.01 -0.56
C VAL A 283 4.91 -8.62 -0.29
N GLY A 284 4.61 -7.66 -1.17
CA GLY A 284 5.20 -6.31 -1.12
C GLY A 284 4.81 -5.47 0.10
N PRO A 285 5.37 -4.26 0.22
CA PRO A 285 4.85 -3.23 1.13
C PRO A 285 3.50 -2.68 0.63
N SER A 286 2.58 -2.42 1.56
CA SER A 286 1.26 -1.83 1.33
C SER A 286 1.35 -0.29 1.32
N MET A 287 0.73 0.42 0.37
CA MET A 287 0.73 1.90 0.37
C MET A 287 -0.58 2.48 0.94
N CYS A 288 -0.50 3.42 1.87
CA CYS A 288 -1.68 4.05 2.47
C CYS A 288 -2.47 4.91 1.46
N LYS A 289 -1.79 5.43 0.43
CA LYS A 289 -2.40 6.27 -0.61
C LYS A 289 -3.17 5.49 -1.68
N GLN A 290 -3.19 4.15 -1.63
CA GLN A 290 -3.98 3.31 -2.53
C GLN A 290 -3.66 3.63 -4.02
N ALA A 291 -4.63 3.75 -4.94
CA ALA A 291 -4.38 4.18 -6.32
C ALA A 291 -3.80 5.62 -6.50
N ALA A 292 -3.73 6.41 -5.43
CA ALA A 292 -3.07 7.72 -5.41
C ALA A 292 -1.62 7.66 -4.87
N GLU A 293 -1.04 6.46 -4.72
CA GLU A 293 0.39 6.31 -4.42
C GLU A 293 1.24 6.99 -5.49
N SER A 294 2.30 7.66 -5.04
CA SER A 294 3.30 8.24 -5.92
C SER A 294 4.59 8.50 -5.14
N GLY A 295 5.72 8.37 -5.84
CA GLY A 295 7.04 8.69 -5.31
C GLY A 295 7.65 7.68 -4.34
N TRP A 296 6.92 6.65 -3.91
CA TRP A 296 7.44 5.62 -3.00
C TRP A 296 7.63 4.25 -3.68
N LEU A 297 6.54 3.63 -4.15
CA LEU A 297 6.58 2.22 -4.56
C LEU A 297 7.35 2.00 -5.86
N GLY A 298 7.16 2.85 -6.87
CA GLY A 298 7.93 2.80 -8.11
C GLY A 298 9.45 2.83 -7.88
N PRO A 299 9.98 3.83 -7.13
CA PRO A 299 11.39 3.87 -6.71
C PRO A 299 11.85 2.65 -5.91
N PHE A 300 11.08 2.18 -4.92
CA PHE A 300 11.39 0.95 -4.17
C PHE A 300 11.52 -0.27 -5.09
N MET A 301 10.52 -0.50 -5.94
CA MET A 301 10.47 -1.60 -6.92
C MET A 301 11.59 -1.53 -7.97
N ALA A 302 12.20 -0.36 -8.17
CA ALA A 302 13.35 -0.18 -9.06
C ALA A 302 14.71 -0.41 -8.37
N GLY A 303 14.79 -0.25 -7.05
CA GLY A 303 16.05 -0.31 -6.29
C GLY A 303 16.30 -1.61 -5.51
N VAL A 304 15.27 -2.43 -5.26
CA VAL A 304 15.45 -3.76 -4.62
C VAL A 304 16.16 -4.75 -5.54
N THR A 305 17.05 -5.58 -4.98
CA THR A 305 17.81 -6.59 -5.74
C THR A 305 16.94 -7.76 -6.19
N ARG A 306 15.89 -8.08 -5.42
CA ARG A 306 14.81 -9.01 -5.76
C ARG A 306 13.49 -8.34 -5.45
N LYS A 307 12.59 -8.29 -6.44
CA LYS A 307 11.23 -7.75 -6.28
C LYS A 307 10.36 -8.68 -5.41
N PRO A 308 9.23 -8.17 -4.86
CA PRO A 308 8.13 -9.01 -4.42
C PRO A 308 7.64 -9.92 -5.54
N ASP A 309 7.17 -11.12 -5.17
CA ASP A 309 6.45 -12.04 -6.07
C ASP A 309 4.96 -11.65 -6.18
N ILE A 310 4.43 -11.01 -5.12
CA ILE A 310 3.05 -10.57 -4.98
C ILE A 310 3.04 -9.06 -4.68
N MET A 311 2.22 -8.31 -5.41
CA MET A 311 1.93 -6.90 -5.10
C MET A 311 0.97 -6.82 -3.91
N ASN A 312 1.26 -5.93 -2.96
CA ASN A 312 0.42 -5.73 -1.78
C ASN A 312 -0.34 -4.40 -1.86
N ILE A 313 -1.63 -4.42 -1.56
CA ILE A 313 -2.48 -3.22 -1.59
C ILE A 313 -3.38 -3.15 -0.35
N HIS A 314 -3.62 -1.93 0.12
CA HIS A 314 -4.71 -1.63 1.06
C HIS A 314 -5.88 -1.03 0.29
N VAL A 315 -7.12 -1.44 0.61
CA VAL A 315 -8.35 -1.01 -0.06
C VAL A 315 -9.33 -0.45 0.97
N ASN A 316 -9.14 0.83 1.27
CA ASN A 316 -10.00 1.65 2.12
C ASN A 316 -10.92 2.46 1.21
N LYS A 317 -12.09 1.87 0.89
CA LYS A 317 -13.06 2.33 -0.13
C LYS A 317 -14.49 2.09 0.35
N ASN A 318 -15.48 2.75 -0.24
CA ASN A 318 -16.91 2.56 0.07
C ASN A 318 -17.71 1.99 -1.12
N SER A 319 -17.06 1.63 -2.23
CA SER A 319 -17.75 1.22 -3.46
C SER A 319 -16.95 0.24 -4.32
N ALA A 320 -17.66 -0.61 -5.06
CA ALA A 320 -17.09 -1.51 -6.06
C ALA A 320 -16.20 -0.79 -7.09
N ALA A 321 -16.56 0.44 -7.47
CA ALA A 321 -15.78 1.25 -8.40
C ALA A 321 -14.42 1.67 -7.81
N GLY A 322 -14.40 2.03 -6.51
CA GLY A 322 -13.17 2.30 -5.77
C GLY A 322 -12.27 1.07 -5.68
N ILE A 323 -12.82 -0.07 -5.24
CA ILE A 323 -12.09 -1.35 -5.14
C ILE A 323 -11.43 -1.71 -6.48
N ASN A 324 -12.18 -1.69 -7.58
CA ASN A 324 -11.64 -2.02 -8.90
C ASN A 324 -10.60 -1.01 -9.38
N ALA A 325 -10.73 0.29 -9.04
CA ALA A 325 -9.74 1.30 -9.42
C ALA A 325 -8.37 1.07 -8.75
N ASP A 326 -8.34 0.61 -7.50
CA ASP A 326 -7.08 0.22 -6.84
C ASP A 326 -6.49 -1.04 -7.51
N ILE A 327 -7.28 -2.12 -7.67
CA ILE A 327 -6.81 -3.35 -8.33
C ILE A 327 -6.28 -3.07 -9.74
N ASP A 328 -6.99 -2.25 -10.53
CA ASP A 328 -6.58 -1.83 -11.87
C ASP A 328 -5.29 -1.00 -11.84
N HIS A 329 -5.13 -0.06 -10.91
CA HIS A 329 -3.90 0.74 -10.79
C HIS A 329 -2.67 -0.15 -10.56
N TYR A 330 -2.72 -1.00 -9.53
CA TYR A 330 -1.57 -1.82 -9.15
C TYR A 330 -1.26 -2.91 -10.18
N TYR A 331 -2.29 -3.57 -10.73
CA TYR A 331 -2.09 -4.62 -11.73
C TYR A 331 -1.54 -4.08 -13.05
N ASN A 332 -2.08 -2.96 -13.56
CA ASN A 332 -1.62 -2.37 -14.82
C ASN A 332 -0.22 -1.73 -14.70
N THR A 333 0.18 -1.30 -13.50
CA THR A 333 1.50 -0.69 -13.26
C THR A 333 2.60 -1.74 -13.03
N TYR A 334 2.31 -2.81 -12.28
CA TYR A 334 3.33 -3.74 -11.80
C TYR A 334 3.22 -5.18 -12.34
N GLY A 335 2.05 -5.60 -12.87
CA GLY A 335 1.86 -6.89 -13.55
C GLY A 335 1.97 -8.15 -12.67
N LEU A 336 1.96 -7.99 -11.34
CA LEU A 336 2.05 -9.09 -10.37
C LEU A 336 0.65 -9.57 -9.91
N PRO A 337 0.51 -10.79 -9.38
CA PRO A 337 -0.63 -11.15 -8.54
C PRO A 337 -0.76 -10.17 -7.37
N ILE A 338 -1.99 -9.93 -6.93
CA ILE A 338 -2.30 -9.01 -5.83
C ILE A 338 -2.72 -9.78 -4.58
N TRP A 339 -2.17 -9.40 -3.42
CA TRP A 339 -2.82 -9.59 -2.13
C TRP A 339 -3.40 -8.25 -1.67
N VAL A 340 -4.60 -8.31 -1.11
CA VAL A 340 -5.23 -7.19 -0.39
C VAL A 340 -5.02 -7.47 1.10
N THR A 341 -3.90 -7.05 1.71
CA THR A 341 -3.65 -7.36 3.14
C THR A 341 -4.66 -6.69 4.06
N GLU A 342 -5.20 -5.55 3.66
CA GLU A 342 -6.28 -4.88 4.38
C GLU A 342 -7.33 -4.34 3.41
N PHE A 343 -8.60 -4.63 3.70
CA PHE A 343 -9.72 -3.85 3.17
C PHE A 343 -10.65 -3.39 4.30
N ALA A 344 -11.22 -2.20 4.13
CA ALA A 344 -12.25 -1.65 5.01
C ALA A 344 -13.21 -0.70 4.28
N CYS A 345 -14.43 -0.58 4.81
CA CYS A 345 -15.41 0.37 4.30
C CYS A 345 -15.03 1.79 4.75
N VAL A 346 -14.56 2.61 3.81
CA VAL A 346 -14.10 3.99 4.04
C VAL A 346 -14.48 4.86 2.83
N ASP A 347 -15.19 5.97 3.04
CA ASP A 347 -15.24 7.03 2.04
C ASP A 347 -13.89 7.76 2.04
N ASP A 348 -13.09 7.55 0.99
CA ASP A 348 -11.79 8.21 0.78
C ASP A 348 -11.89 9.47 -0.09
N SER A 349 -13.09 9.82 -0.58
CA SER A 349 -13.29 10.82 -1.64
C SER A 349 -12.98 12.28 -1.23
N THR A 350 -12.94 12.57 0.08
CA THR A 350 -12.67 13.92 0.62
C THR A 350 -11.72 13.95 1.82
N GLY A 351 -11.13 12.80 2.17
CA GLY A 351 -10.42 12.52 3.42
C GLY A 351 -10.76 11.08 3.87
N PHE A 352 -10.10 10.55 4.90
CA PHE A 352 -10.34 9.19 5.38
C PHE A 352 -11.55 9.16 6.34
N ILE A 353 -12.70 8.68 5.89
CA ILE A 353 -13.95 8.65 6.68
C ILE A 353 -14.49 7.21 6.71
N PRO A 354 -14.29 6.43 7.79
CA PRO A 354 -14.87 5.10 7.92
C PRO A 354 -16.39 5.09 7.80
N CYS A 355 -16.94 4.07 7.14
CA CYS A 355 -18.39 3.87 7.08
C CYS A 355 -18.97 3.67 8.48
N THR A 356 -20.20 4.11 8.71
CA THR A 356 -20.87 4.03 10.02
C THR A 356 -22.29 3.48 9.97
N ASP A 357 -22.89 3.33 8.79
CA ASP A 357 -24.15 2.60 8.62
C ASP A 357 -23.87 1.10 8.48
N GLN A 358 -24.52 0.27 9.30
CA GLN A 358 -24.31 -1.17 9.27
C GLN A 358 -24.74 -1.81 7.93
N SER A 359 -25.78 -1.29 7.28
CA SER A 359 -26.27 -1.84 6.00
C SER A 359 -25.39 -1.45 4.81
N GLU A 360 -24.75 -0.27 4.87
CA GLU A 360 -23.66 0.11 3.97
C GLU A 360 -22.46 -0.84 4.14
N ILE A 361 -22.02 -1.06 5.39
CA ILE A 361 -20.91 -1.96 5.72
C ILE A 361 -21.21 -3.40 5.28
N ASP A 362 -22.40 -3.93 5.57
CA ASP A 362 -22.78 -5.29 5.22
C ASP A 362 -22.80 -5.49 3.68
N SER A 363 -23.36 -4.52 2.96
CA SER A 363 -23.37 -4.48 1.50
C SER A 363 -21.95 -4.39 0.92
N PHE A 364 -21.09 -3.57 1.52
CA PHE A 364 -19.69 -3.43 1.13
C PHE A 364 -18.89 -4.71 1.35
N ILE A 365 -19.05 -5.38 2.50
CA ILE A 365 -18.36 -6.64 2.81
C ILE A 365 -18.71 -7.73 1.78
N HIS A 366 -20.00 -7.92 1.48
CA HIS A 366 -20.42 -8.84 0.43
C HIS A 366 -19.87 -8.45 -0.95
N THR A 367 -19.90 -7.16 -1.29
CA THR A 367 -19.38 -6.64 -2.57
C THR A 367 -17.87 -6.87 -2.71
N ALA A 368 -17.09 -6.61 -1.66
CA ALA A 368 -15.64 -6.77 -1.64
C ALA A 368 -15.24 -8.25 -1.77
N VAL A 369 -15.84 -9.14 -0.97
CA VAL A 369 -15.60 -10.59 -1.05
C VAL A 369 -15.96 -11.14 -2.44
N ASP A 370 -17.10 -10.74 -3.01
CA ASP A 370 -17.51 -11.18 -4.34
C ASP A 370 -16.52 -10.74 -5.44
N ILE A 371 -15.97 -9.52 -5.36
CA ILE A 371 -14.92 -9.04 -6.25
C ILE A 371 -13.63 -9.84 -6.04
N PHE A 372 -13.14 -9.95 -4.80
CA PHE A 372 -11.85 -10.58 -4.51
C PHE A 372 -11.83 -12.08 -4.80
N GLU A 373 -12.94 -12.80 -4.64
CA GLU A 373 -13.05 -14.20 -5.04
C GLU A 373 -13.16 -14.36 -6.57
N SER A 374 -13.92 -13.52 -7.27
CA SER A 374 -14.13 -13.65 -8.72
C SER A 374 -13.00 -13.11 -9.60
N ASP A 375 -12.26 -12.10 -9.15
CA ASP A 375 -11.13 -11.54 -9.91
C ASP A 375 -9.93 -12.51 -9.90
N SER A 376 -9.44 -12.89 -11.08
CA SER A 376 -8.31 -13.79 -11.25
C SER A 376 -6.97 -13.19 -10.85
N ARG A 377 -6.86 -11.85 -10.75
CA ARG A 377 -5.66 -11.11 -10.35
C ARG A 377 -5.39 -11.18 -8.85
N ILE A 378 -6.45 -11.36 -8.06
CA ILE A 378 -6.37 -11.46 -6.60
C ILE A 378 -5.98 -12.88 -6.21
N ALA A 379 -4.83 -13.02 -5.55
CA ALA A 379 -4.35 -14.28 -4.99
C ALA A 379 -4.68 -14.42 -3.49
N GLY A 380 -5.04 -13.32 -2.80
CA GLY A 380 -5.46 -13.31 -1.40
C GLY A 380 -6.09 -11.98 -0.98
N TYR A 381 -6.97 -12.01 0.02
CA TYR A 381 -7.58 -10.80 0.62
C TYR A 381 -7.82 -11.01 2.11
N ALA A 382 -7.62 -9.98 2.92
CA ALA A 382 -7.82 -10.05 4.37
C ALA A 382 -8.61 -8.85 4.92
N TYR A 383 -9.60 -9.15 5.76
CA TYR A 383 -10.43 -8.15 6.44
C TYR A 383 -9.59 -7.40 7.47
N SER A 384 -9.60 -6.06 7.45
CA SER A 384 -8.83 -5.27 8.42
C SER A 384 -9.49 -5.24 9.80
N ASN A 385 -8.73 -5.60 10.84
CA ASN A 385 -9.03 -5.26 12.24
C ASN A 385 -8.05 -4.24 12.82
N GLY A 386 -7.50 -3.38 11.94
CA GLY A 386 -6.65 -2.25 12.28
C GLY A 386 -7.35 -1.18 13.12
N TYR A 387 -6.58 -0.17 13.52
CA TYR A 387 -7.09 0.98 14.27
C TYR A 387 -7.67 2.04 13.34
N GLY A 388 -8.46 2.98 13.89
CA GLY A 388 -8.97 4.14 13.13
C GLY A 388 -10.17 3.89 12.20
N LEU A 389 -10.71 2.66 12.17
CA LEU A 389 -11.85 2.25 11.33
C LEU A 389 -13.24 2.47 11.98
N GLY A 390 -13.33 3.30 13.02
CA GLY A 390 -14.56 3.54 13.77
C GLY A 390 -15.02 2.36 14.64
N ASP A 391 -16.22 2.48 15.23
CA ASP A 391 -16.76 1.50 16.19
C ASP A 391 -17.67 0.43 15.57
N VAL A 392 -18.06 0.57 14.29
CA VAL A 392 -19.01 -0.33 13.60
C VAL A 392 -18.30 -1.36 12.72
N TRP A 393 -17.17 -0.98 12.11
CA TRP A 393 -16.36 -1.90 11.29
C TRP A 393 -15.70 -3.06 12.06
N PRO A 394 -15.14 -2.89 13.29
CA PRO A 394 -14.32 -3.92 13.93
C PRO A 394 -15.02 -5.28 14.06
N MET A 395 -14.33 -6.36 13.69
CA MET A 395 -14.91 -7.72 13.67
C MET A 395 -15.26 -8.25 15.06
N VAL A 396 -14.51 -7.84 16.09
CA VAL A 396 -14.69 -8.25 17.48
C VAL A 396 -14.82 -7.02 18.38
N SER A 397 -15.88 -6.97 19.17
CA SER A 397 -16.10 -5.93 20.18
C SER A 397 -16.53 -6.58 21.50
N ASN A 398 -15.95 -6.14 22.62
CA ASN A 398 -16.18 -6.70 23.96
C ASN A 398 -16.07 -8.24 24.03
N GLY A 399 -15.15 -8.83 23.23
CA GLY A 399 -14.93 -10.27 23.16
C GLY A 399 -16.02 -11.05 22.43
N GLN A 400 -16.88 -10.40 21.63
CA GLN A 400 -17.93 -11.02 20.82
C GLN A 400 -17.79 -10.60 19.35
N LEU A 401 -18.19 -11.50 18.43
CA LEU A 401 -18.21 -11.23 16.99
C LEU A 401 -19.33 -10.23 16.66
N THR A 402 -18.99 -9.09 16.05
CA THR A 402 -19.92 -8.01 15.70
C THR A 402 -20.84 -8.39 14.53
N ALA A 403 -21.81 -7.53 14.19
CA ALA A 403 -22.62 -7.71 12.99
C ALA A 403 -21.73 -7.75 11.73
N SER A 404 -20.81 -6.79 11.57
CA SER A 404 -19.82 -6.74 10.49
C SER A 404 -18.97 -8.03 10.42
N GLY A 405 -18.56 -8.57 11.58
CA GLY A 405 -17.87 -9.86 11.65
C GLY A 405 -18.70 -11.08 11.26
N GLN A 406 -19.99 -11.08 11.63
CA GLN A 406 -20.95 -12.10 11.20
C GLN A 406 -21.22 -12.01 9.69
N THR A 407 -21.28 -10.80 9.13
CA THR A 407 -21.44 -10.59 7.68
C THR A 407 -20.22 -11.07 6.89
N TYR A 408 -18.99 -10.87 7.39
CA TYR A 408 -17.80 -11.45 6.74
C TYR A 408 -17.82 -12.97 6.77
N LEU A 409 -18.12 -13.59 7.92
CA LEU A 409 -18.26 -15.06 8.04
C LEU A 409 -19.36 -15.63 7.13
N SER A 410 -20.46 -14.88 6.96
CA SER A 410 -21.54 -15.19 6.01
C SER A 410 -21.06 -15.13 4.56
N ALA A 411 -20.34 -14.06 4.18
CA ALA A 411 -19.78 -13.88 2.85
C ALA A 411 -18.77 -14.99 2.47
N LEU A 412 -17.88 -15.38 3.40
CA LEU A 412 -16.94 -16.49 3.17
C LEU A 412 -17.66 -17.83 2.96
N SER A 413 -18.78 -18.05 3.64
CA SER A 413 -19.57 -19.30 3.57
C SER A 413 -20.28 -19.54 2.23
N LYS A 414 -20.16 -18.60 1.28
CA LYS A 414 -20.54 -18.76 -0.13
C LYS A 414 -19.47 -19.50 -0.96
N TYR A 415 -18.22 -19.51 -0.49
CA TYR A 415 -17.04 -19.98 -1.24
C TYR A 415 -16.31 -21.14 -0.55
N HIS A 416 -16.33 -21.19 0.78
CA HIS A 416 -15.63 -22.17 1.65
C HIS A 416 -16.55 -22.69 2.76
#